data_AF-A0A6A7M5H0-F1
#
_entry.id   AF-A0A6A7M5H0-F1
#
_cell.length_a   1.000
_cell.length_b   1.000
_cell.length_c   1.000
_cell.angle_alpha   90.00
_cell.angle_beta   90.00
_cell.angle_gamma   90.00
#
_symmetry.space_group_name_H-M   'P 1'
#
loop_
_entity.id
_entity.type
_entity.pdbx_description
1 polymer ?
#
loop_
_entity_poly.entity_id
_entity_poly.type
_entity_poly.pdbx_seq_one_letter_code
_entity_poly.pdbx_strand_id
1 'polypeptide(L)'
;MATVLSELITSWAWPVIEEICHSTDIMVMFGLCLGRHNIDQPLLVGAHQDVTAVNAEVPLSIWIPLQEVVPMRHSGLGFVVPSPEHVLPAEPNNDIGSSYFMSQLGNMWIPHYRAGDLTIHSKLSPHFTTDTAR
;
A
#
# COMPACT_ATOMS: atom_id res chain seq x y z
N MET A 1 10.34 16.77 10.26
CA MET A 1 10.12 15.43 9.68
C MET A 1 9.32 15.49 8.39
N ALA A 2 8.14 16.12 8.37
CA ALA A 2 7.37 16.36 7.14
C ALA A 2 8.18 17.09 6.05
N THR A 3 8.95 18.12 6.39
CA THR A 3 9.82 18.83 5.43
C THR A 3 10.90 17.93 4.82
N VAL A 4 11.52 17.05 5.62
CA VAL A 4 12.56 16.11 5.16
C VAL A 4 11.97 15.02 4.28
N LEU A 5 10.82 14.45 4.66
CA LEU A 5 10.11 13.47 3.82
C LEU A 5 9.59 14.11 2.53
N SER A 6 9.12 15.35 2.60
CA SER A 6 8.71 16.12 1.42
C SER A 6 9.88 16.34 0.48
N GLU A 7 11.01 16.86 0.96
CA GLU A 7 12.22 17.02 0.15
C GLU A 7 12.75 15.68 -0.40
N LEU A 8 12.66 14.61 0.39
CA LEU A 8 13.09 13.29 -0.06
C LEU A 8 12.17 12.77 -1.18
N ILE A 9 10.85 12.89 -1.04
CA ILE A 9 9.91 12.49 -2.11
C ILE A 9 10.06 13.38 -3.35
N THR A 10 10.21 14.70 -3.17
CA THR A 10 10.32 15.65 -4.28
C THR A 10 11.66 15.59 -5.01
N SER A 11 12.72 15.09 -4.38
CA SER A 11 14.07 15.08 -4.97
C SER A 11 14.35 13.93 -5.93
N TRP A 12 13.68 12.78 -5.81
CA TRP A 12 13.95 11.62 -6.66
C TRP A 12 12.72 10.88 -7.19
N ALA A 13 11.61 10.86 -6.44
CA ALA A 13 10.39 10.17 -6.87
C ALA A 13 9.43 11.09 -7.66
N TRP A 14 9.58 12.41 -7.52
CA TRP A 14 8.63 13.40 -8.06
C TRP A 14 8.33 13.27 -9.55
N PRO A 15 9.33 13.14 -10.45
CA PRO A 15 9.03 13.03 -11.88
C PRO A 15 8.19 11.80 -12.22
N VAL A 16 8.35 10.70 -11.46
CA VAL A 16 7.54 9.48 -11.63
C VAL A 16 6.11 9.73 -11.16
N ILE A 17 5.92 10.45 -10.05
CA ILE A 17 4.60 10.79 -9.52
C ILE A 17 3.86 11.71 -10.49
N GLU A 18 4.53 12.73 -11.04
CA GLU A 18 3.95 13.63 -12.04
C GLU A 18 3.49 12.90 -13.30
N GLU A 19 4.31 11.95 -13.78
CA GLU A 19 3.97 11.11 -14.93
C GLU A 19 2.75 10.23 -14.64
N ILE A 20 2.69 9.57 -13.48
CA ILE A 20 1.56 8.70 -13.10
C ILE A 20 0.27 9.51 -12.91
N CYS A 21 0.36 10.69 -12.29
CA CYS A 21 -0.78 11.55 -12.03
C CYS A 21 -1.20 12.38 -13.26
N HIS A 22 -0.38 12.40 -14.31
CA HIS A 22 -0.53 13.31 -15.46
C HIS A 22 -0.74 14.78 -15.05
N SER A 23 -0.06 15.22 -13.99
CA SER A 23 -0.19 16.54 -13.40
C SER A 23 1.10 16.97 -12.73
N THR A 24 1.43 18.25 -12.78
CA THR A 24 2.49 18.88 -11.96
C THR A 24 1.92 19.63 -10.75
N ASP A 25 0.59 19.75 -10.67
CA ASP A 25 -0.12 20.35 -9.54
C ASP A 25 -0.59 19.22 -8.62
N ILE A 26 0.31 18.78 -7.74
CA ILE A 26 0.11 17.63 -6.86
C ILE A 26 0.23 18.06 -5.41
N MET A 27 -0.83 17.79 -4.63
CA MET A 27 -0.79 17.92 -3.18
C MET A 27 -0.44 16.57 -2.54
N VAL A 28 0.62 16.56 -1.71
CA VAL A 28 0.97 15.38 -0.90
C VAL A 28 0.24 15.45 0.42
N MET A 29 -0.68 14.52 0.65
CA MET A 29 -1.25 14.30 1.96
C MET A 29 -0.32 13.41 2.78
N PHE A 30 0.45 14.00 3.69
CA PHE A 30 1.29 13.24 4.62
C PHE A 30 0.44 12.62 5.73
N GLY A 31 0.10 11.34 5.59
CA GLY A 31 -0.35 10.50 6.68
C GLY A 31 0.84 9.81 7.33
N LEU A 32 1.21 10.19 8.56
CA LEU A 32 2.09 9.33 9.36
C LEU A 32 1.23 8.21 9.95
N CYS A 33 1.19 7.06 9.28
CA CYS A 33 0.59 5.88 9.87
C CYS A 33 1.55 5.30 10.92
N LEU A 34 1.49 5.81 12.16
CA LEU A 34 1.95 5.08 13.35
C LEU A 34 0.94 3.97 13.74
N GLY A 35 -0.12 3.84 12.94
CA GLY A 35 -1.11 2.78 13.04
C GLY A 35 -0.44 1.44 12.80
N ARG A 36 -0.39 0.67 13.87
CA ARG A 36 -0.39 -0.79 13.84
C ARG A 36 -1.56 -1.18 12.93
N HIS A 37 -1.33 -1.34 11.61
CA HIS A 37 -2.28 -1.86 10.63
C HIS A 37 -2.61 -3.30 11.01
N ASN A 38 -3.32 -3.49 12.13
CA ASN A 38 -3.62 -4.79 12.74
C ASN A 38 -2.51 -5.81 12.46
N ILE A 39 -1.26 -5.40 12.72
CA ILE A 39 -0.06 -6.09 12.22
C ILE A 39 0.01 -7.50 12.80
N ASP A 40 -0.73 -7.74 13.89
CA ASP A 40 -0.84 -9.00 14.61
C ASP A 40 -2.11 -9.81 14.25
N GLN A 41 -2.87 -9.44 13.23
CA GLN A 41 -3.99 -10.27 12.78
C GLN A 41 -3.47 -11.38 11.86
N PRO A 42 -4.06 -12.59 11.95
CA PRO A 42 -3.67 -13.70 11.09
C PRO A 42 -3.65 -13.26 9.61
N LEU A 43 -2.69 -13.80 8.85
CA LEU A 43 -2.72 -13.80 7.38
C LEU A 43 -4.17 -13.97 6.91
N LEU A 44 -4.58 -13.20 5.89
CA LEU A 44 -5.94 -13.15 5.30
C LEU A 44 -6.92 -12.13 5.93
N VAL A 45 -6.65 -11.58 7.12
CA VAL A 45 -7.50 -10.55 7.75
C VAL A 45 -6.90 -9.16 7.51
N GLY A 46 -7.71 -8.19 7.07
CA GLY A 46 -7.23 -6.82 6.81
C GLY A 46 -6.77 -6.54 5.37
N ALA A 47 -6.93 -7.47 4.43
CA ALA A 47 -6.74 -7.18 3.01
C ALA A 47 -7.84 -6.23 2.53
N HIS A 48 -7.47 -5.11 1.92
CA HIS A 48 -8.42 -4.05 1.55
C HIS A 48 -7.95 -3.27 0.31
N GLN A 49 -8.82 -2.37 -0.17
CA GLN A 49 -8.49 -1.33 -1.16
C GLN A 49 -8.58 0.03 -0.48
N ASP A 50 -7.64 0.94 -0.75
CA ASP A 50 -7.67 2.28 -0.13
C ASP A 50 -8.93 3.08 -0.53
N VAL A 51 -9.55 2.80 -1.68
CA VAL A 51 -10.76 3.49 -2.19
C VAL A 51 -11.94 3.54 -1.21
N THR A 52 -12.00 2.62 -0.26
CA THR A 52 -13.03 2.58 0.79
C THR A 52 -12.68 3.41 2.02
N ALA A 53 -11.42 3.85 2.17
CA ALA A 53 -10.88 4.50 3.36
C ALA A 53 -10.32 5.91 3.10
N VAL A 54 -9.92 6.23 1.87
CA VAL A 54 -9.34 7.53 1.50
C VAL A 54 -10.33 8.42 0.75
N ASN A 55 -10.06 9.72 0.72
CA ASN A 55 -10.84 10.67 -0.07
C ASN A 55 -10.84 10.25 -1.56
N ALA A 56 -12.00 10.35 -2.22
CA ALA A 56 -12.19 10.02 -3.63
C ALA A 56 -11.17 10.72 -4.57
N GLU A 57 -10.67 11.90 -4.19
CA GLU A 57 -9.69 12.68 -4.95
C GLU A 57 -8.27 12.11 -4.91
N VAL A 58 -7.95 11.22 -3.96
CA VAL A 58 -6.60 10.61 -3.85
C VAL A 58 -6.51 9.44 -4.83
N PRO A 59 -5.67 9.49 -5.88
CA PRO A 59 -5.66 8.43 -6.89
C PRO A 59 -4.77 7.24 -6.53
N LEU A 60 -3.74 7.48 -5.72
CA LEU A 60 -2.70 6.51 -5.40
C LEU A 60 -2.13 6.74 -3.99
N SER A 61 -1.45 5.72 -3.50
CA SER A 61 -0.69 5.73 -2.26
C SER A 61 0.78 5.40 -2.56
N ILE A 62 1.69 6.00 -1.80
CA ILE A 62 3.12 5.71 -1.86
C ILE A 62 3.56 5.16 -0.51
N TRP A 63 4.16 3.98 -0.51
CA TRP A 63 4.72 3.38 0.68
C TRP A 63 6.25 3.35 0.59
N ILE A 64 6.89 3.93 1.60
CA ILE A 64 8.36 4.08 1.68
C ILE A 64 8.83 3.43 2.99
N PRO A 65 9.46 2.25 2.94
CA PRO A 65 10.07 1.65 4.11
C PRO A 65 11.31 2.44 4.55
N LEU A 66 11.36 2.78 5.84
CA LEU A 66 12.52 3.44 6.45
C LEU A 66 13.63 2.45 6.86
N GLN A 67 13.40 1.15 6.68
CA GLN A 67 14.32 0.06 7.01
C GLN A 67 14.13 -1.12 6.06
N GLU A 68 15.02 -2.12 6.12
CA GLU A 68 14.86 -3.34 5.33
C GLU A 68 13.61 -4.13 5.74
N VAL A 69 12.83 -4.60 4.77
CA VAL A 69 11.64 -5.44 4.96
C VAL A 69 11.80 -6.73 4.16
N VAL A 70 12.04 -7.83 4.88
CA VAL A 70 12.19 -9.16 4.29
C VAL A 70 10.90 -9.95 4.54
N PRO A 71 10.24 -10.48 3.49
CA PRO A 71 9.04 -11.29 3.65
C PRO A 71 9.25 -12.42 4.66
N MET A 72 8.23 -12.70 5.46
CA MET A 72 8.23 -13.70 6.55
C MET A 72 9.17 -13.39 7.74
N ARG A 73 10.03 -12.38 7.66
CA ARG A 73 10.91 -11.98 8.77
C ARG A 73 10.55 -10.63 9.37
N HIS A 74 10.09 -9.71 8.54
CA HIS A 74 9.64 -8.38 8.95
C HIS A 74 8.22 -8.18 8.44
N SER A 75 7.47 -7.33 9.15
CA SER A 75 6.17 -6.92 8.66
C SER A 75 6.32 -5.92 7.51
N GLY A 76 5.58 -6.15 6.43
CA GLY A 76 5.63 -5.37 5.20
C GLY A 76 4.30 -5.33 4.46
N LEU A 77 4.31 -4.91 3.19
CA LEU A 77 3.13 -4.96 2.32
C LEU A 77 3.21 -6.10 1.30
N GLY A 78 2.07 -6.73 1.07
CA GLY A 78 1.81 -7.61 -0.06
C GLY A 78 0.66 -7.06 -0.90
N PHE A 79 0.64 -7.41 -2.18
CA PHE A 79 -0.33 -6.93 -3.15
C PHE A 79 -0.92 -8.09 -3.95
N VAL A 80 -2.17 -7.93 -4.42
CA VAL A 80 -2.70 -8.75 -5.51
C VAL A 80 -2.40 -8.05 -6.83
N VAL A 81 -1.69 -8.73 -7.73
CA VAL A 81 -1.24 -8.21 -9.01
C VAL A 81 -1.66 -9.19 -10.13
N PRO A 82 -2.34 -8.71 -11.20
CA PRO A 82 -2.66 -7.31 -11.48
C PRO A 82 -3.76 -6.76 -10.56
N SER A 83 -3.73 -5.45 -10.33
CA SER A 83 -4.80 -4.73 -9.64
C SER A 83 -6.09 -4.77 -10.48
N PRO A 84 -7.27 -4.98 -9.86
CA PRO A 84 -8.53 -4.72 -10.52
C PRO A 84 -8.67 -3.22 -10.85
N GLU A 85 -9.42 -2.93 -11.91
CA GLU A 85 -9.76 -1.56 -12.32
C GLU A 85 -11.08 -1.07 -11.72
N HIS A 86 -11.61 -1.77 -10.71
CA HIS A 86 -12.87 -1.44 -10.04
C HIS A 86 -12.79 -1.69 -8.53
N VAL A 87 -13.75 -1.12 -7.81
CA VAL A 87 -13.95 -1.36 -6.39
C VAL A 87 -14.52 -2.76 -6.20
N LEU A 88 -13.85 -3.57 -5.39
CA LEU A 88 -14.30 -4.90 -5.01
C LEU A 88 -15.38 -4.80 -3.93
N PRO A 89 -16.30 -5.78 -3.85
CA PRO A 89 -17.18 -5.90 -2.71
C PRO A 89 -16.37 -5.99 -1.41
N ALA A 90 -16.73 -5.17 -0.43
CA ALA A 90 -16.09 -5.15 0.88
C ALA A 90 -17.07 -5.62 1.96
N GLU A 91 -16.52 -6.34 2.94
CA GLU A 91 -17.19 -6.68 4.20
C GLU A 91 -17.36 -5.40 5.05
N PRO A 92 -18.20 -5.40 6.11
CA PRO A 92 -18.47 -4.21 6.93
C PRO A 92 -17.26 -3.52 7.56
N ASN A 93 -16.11 -4.21 7.61
CA ASN A 93 -14.83 -3.68 8.11
C ASN A 93 -13.91 -3.13 7.00
N ASN A 94 -14.41 -2.99 5.76
CA ASN A 94 -13.68 -2.61 4.55
C ASN A 94 -12.72 -3.68 3.99
N ASP A 95 -12.75 -4.90 4.50
CA ASP A 95 -11.94 -5.99 3.94
C ASP A 95 -12.58 -6.52 2.66
N ILE A 96 -11.76 -6.85 1.66
CA ILE A 96 -12.21 -7.46 0.39
C ILE A 96 -12.65 -8.95 0.53
N GLY A 97 -12.78 -9.43 1.77
CA GLY A 97 -13.23 -10.78 2.10
C GLY A 97 -12.16 -11.86 1.87
N SER A 98 -12.16 -12.88 2.74
CA SER A 98 -11.19 -13.98 2.67
C SER A 98 -11.35 -14.85 1.41
N SER A 99 -12.56 -14.97 0.88
CA SER A 99 -12.86 -15.76 -0.33
C SER A 99 -12.15 -15.20 -1.57
N TYR A 100 -12.24 -13.88 -1.78
CA TYR A 100 -11.53 -13.22 -2.87
C TYR A 100 -10.03 -13.39 -2.71
N PHE A 101 -9.48 -13.11 -1.52
CA PHE A 101 -8.05 -13.23 -1.27
C PHE A 101 -7.52 -14.65 -1.57
N MET A 102 -8.23 -15.68 -1.10
CA MET A 102 -7.86 -17.08 -1.35
C MET A 102 -7.91 -17.45 -2.84
N SER A 103 -8.82 -16.85 -3.61
CA SER A 103 -8.87 -17.04 -5.06
C SER A 103 -7.67 -16.42 -5.80
N GLN A 104 -6.93 -15.51 -5.15
CA GLN A 104 -5.84 -14.74 -5.74
C GLN A 104 -4.45 -15.18 -5.27
N LEU A 105 -4.30 -16.32 -4.58
CA LEU A 105 -3.00 -16.77 -4.04
C LEU A 105 -1.89 -16.83 -5.11
N GLY A 106 -2.21 -17.24 -6.33
CA GLY A 106 -1.25 -17.28 -7.45
C GLY A 106 -0.88 -15.91 -8.04
N ASN A 107 -1.61 -14.86 -7.65
CA ASN A 107 -1.46 -13.49 -8.11
C ASN A 107 -0.88 -12.58 -7.02
N MET A 108 -0.34 -13.16 -5.93
CA MET A 108 0.23 -12.38 -4.84
C MET A 108 1.67 -11.98 -5.16
N TRP A 109 1.95 -10.70 -4.97
CA TRP A 109 3.29 -10.16 -5.01
C TRP A 109 3.65 -9.62 -3.63
N ILE A 110 4.70 -10.21 -3.03
CA ILE A 110 5.21 -9.82 -1.71
C ILE A 110 6.67 -9.38 -1.88
N PRO A 111 6.92 -8.08 -2.08
CA PRO A 111 8.27 -7.57 -2.31
C PRO A 111 9.17 -7.61 -1.07
N HIS A 112 10.47 -7.82 -1.32
CA HIS A 112 11.55 -7.50 -0.37
C HIS A 112 11.98 -6.06 -0.63
N TYR A 113 12.01 -5.24 0.42
CA TYR A 113 12.45 -3.85 0.35
C TYR A 113 13.77 -3.62 1.09
N ARG A 114 14.57 -2.71 0.53
CA ARG A 114 15.69 -2.04 1.19
C ARG A 114 15.28 -0.62 1.58
N ALA A 115 16.05 -0.03 2.50
CA ALA A 115 15.89 1.38 2.80
C ALA A 115 16.13 2.23 1.54
N GLY A 116 15.16 3.08 1.20
CA GLY A 116 15.18 3.90 -0.02
C GLY A 116 14.38 3.33 -1.19
N ASP A 117 13.93 2.07 -1.11
CA ASP A 117 12.93 1.58 -2.05
C ASP A 117 11.58 2.28 -1.83
N LEU A 118 10.67 2.20 -2.80
CA LEU A 118 9.28 2.57 -2.63
C LEU A 118 8.37 1.68 -3.46
N THR A 119 7.09 1.63 -3.08
CA THR A 119 6.02 1.12 -3.93
C THR A 119 4.95 2.17 -4.09
N ILE A 120 4.44 2.30 -5.32
CA ILE A 120 3.28 3.11 -5.66
C ILE A 120 2.16 2.14 -6.03
N HIS A 121 0.99 2.31 -5.43
CA HIS A 121 -0.18 1.50 -5.75
C HIS A 121 -1.42 2.38 -5.91
N SER A 122 -2.31 1.98 -6.80
CA SER A 122 -3.59 2.66 -7.00
C SER A 122 -4.46 2.48 -5.76
N LYS A 123 -5.37 3.42 -5.50
CA LYS A 123 -6.39 3.22 -4.46
C LYS A 123 -7.25 1.97 -4.65
N LEU A 124 -7.28 1.44 -5.88
CA LEU A 124 -7.97 0.20 -6.26
C LEU A 124 -7.11 -1.05 -6.07
N SER A 125 -5.85 -0.94 -5.69
CA SER A 125 -4.97 -2.10 -5.55
C SER A 125 -5.21 -2.81 -4.22
N PRO A 126 -5.68 -4.08 -4.25
CA PRO A 126 -5.78 -4.89 -3.06
C PRO A 126 -4.41 -5.11 -2.46
N HIS A 127 -4.27 -4.74 -1.20
CA HIS A 127 -3.03 -4.93 -0.46
C HIS A 127 -3.31 -5.35 0.97
N PHE A 128 -2.28 -5.93 1.58
CA PHE A 128 -2.36 -6.53 2.90
C PHE A 128 -1.02 -6.39 3.62
N THR A 129 -1.08 -6.40 4.95
CA THR A 129 0.12 -6.52 5.76
C THR A 129 0.62 -7.96 5.70
N THR A 130 1.90 -8.15 5.44
CA THR A 130 2.57 -9.43 5.62
C THR A 130 3.00 -9.50 7.08
N ASP A 131 2.40 -10.39 7.86
CA ASP A 131 2.81 -10.59 9.25
C ASP A 131 4.04 -11.51 9.32
N THR A 132 4.82 -11.36 10.39
CA THR A 132 5.82 -12.34 10.77
C THR A 132 5.12 -13.47 11.50
N ALA A 133 5.09 -14.66 10.90
CA ALA A 133 4.75 -15.85 11.67
C ALA A 133 5.74 -15.95 12.86
N ARG A 134 5.25 -15.77 14.08
CA ARG A 134 6.02 -16.07 15.30
C ARG A 134 6.13 -17.57 15.50
#